data_AF-A0A7J4SAZ7-F1
#
_entry.id   AF-A0A7J4SAZ7-F1
#
_cell.length_a   1.000
_cell.length_b   1.000
_cell.length_c   1.000
_cell.angle_alpha   90.00
_cell.angle_beta   90.00
_cell.angle_gamma   90.00
#
_symmetry.space_group_name_H-M   'P 1'
#
loop_
_entity.id
_entity.type
_entity.pdbx_description
1 polymer ?
#
loop_
_entity_poly.entity_id
_entity_poly.type
_entity_poly.pdbx_seq_one_letter_code
_entity_poly.pdbx_strand_id
1 'polypeptide(L)'
;GEVRKLCGYLPDDAARLYVPHENFNRNIGVAKGRKFNVDGTPFEGSDADWNAYLENHLPTDQDEIDLQEFFKQEWIANKPMSTRQIESGIGASA
;
A
#
# COMPACT_ATOMS: atom_id res chain seq x y z
N GLY A 1 -6.25 11.31 9.63
CA GLY A 1 -6.44 10.16 8.72
C GLY A 1 -5.40 9.13 9.03
N GLU A 2 -5.76 7.86 9.02
CA GLU A 2 -4.88 6.76 9.47
C GLU A 2 -3.61 6.63 8.62
N VAL A 3 -3.70 6.84 7.30
CA VAL A 3 -2.53 6.80 6.39
C VAL A 3 -1.45 7.84 6.78
N ARG A 4 -1.85 9.01 7.25
CA ARG A 4 -0.90 10.06 7.70
C ARG A 4 -0.15 9.62 8.95
N LYS A 5 -0.78 8.83 9.84
CA LYS A 5 -0.12 8.28 11.03
C LYS A 5 0.93 7.25 10.64
N LEU A 6 0.66 6.44 9.61
CA LEU A 6 1.62 5.45 9.10
C LEU A 6 2.91 6.10 8.56
N CYS A 7 2.81 7.29 7.99
CA CYS A 7 3.98 8.06 7.54
C CYS A 7 4.97 8.37 8.67
N GLY A 8 4.53 8.37 9.94
CA GLY A 8 5.41 8.59 11.09
C GLY A 8 6.37 7.43 11.39
N TYR A 9 6.19 6.28 10.74
CA TYR A 9 7.09 5.13 10.85
C TYR A 9 8.04 5.01 9.65
N LEU A 10 7.92 5.88 8.65
CA LEU A 10 8.79 5.87 7.48
C LEU A 10 10.12 6.57 7.78
N PRO A 11 11.22 6.19 7.11
CA PRO A 11 12.45 6.97 7.08
C PRO A 11 12.21 8.43 6.63
N ASP A 12 13.06 9.35 7.08
CA ASP A 12 12.89 10.79 6.81
C ASP A 12 12.93 11.15 5.31
N ASP A 13 13.65 10.35 4.50
CA ASP A 13 13.82 10.50 3.06
C ASP A 13 12.78 9.71 2.24
N ALA A 14 11.94 8.91 2.88
CA ALA A 14 10.95 8.10 2.19
C ALA A 14 9.75 8.93 1.71
N ALA A 15 9.23 8.57 0.54
CA ALA A 15 7.99 9.16 0.02
C ALA A 15 6.82 8.86 0.98
N ARG A 16 5.99 9.88 1.24
CA ARG A 16 4.84 9.75 2.13
C ARG A 16 3.75 8.90 1.50
N LEU A 17 3.14 8.03 2.29
CA LEU A 17 1.96 7.25 1.88
C LEU A 17 0.75 8.17 1.67
N TYR A 18 -0.06 7.84 0.67
CA TYR A 18 -1.30 8.53 0.35
C TYR A 18 -2.34 7.56 -0.20
N VAL A 19 -3.60 7.99 -0.24
CA VAL A 19 -4.68 7.25 -0.89
C VAL A 19 -4.87 7.87 -2.28
N PRO A 20 -4.85 7.09 -3.37
CA PRO A 20 -5.11 7.62 -4.70
C PRO A 20 -6.55 8.12 -4.81
N HIS A 21 -6.82 9.00 -5.77
CA HIS A 21 -8.14 9.52 -6.03
C HIS A 21 -9.14 8.38 -6.30
N GLU A 22 -10.39 8.54 -5.86
CA GLU A 22 -11.45 7.52 -5.95
C GLU A 22 -11.81 7.04 -7.37
N ASN A 23 -11.32 7.74 -8.39
CA ASN A 23 -11.52 7.43 -9.80
C ASN A 23 -10.38 6.60 -10.39
N PHE A 24 -9.24 6.51 -9.69
CA PHE A 24 -8.10 5.71 -10.12
C PHE A 24 -8.44 4.22 -10.09
N ASN A 25 -8.08 3.51 -11.15
CA ASN A 25 -8.15 2.05 -11.26
C ASN A 25 -9.50 1.42 -10.86
N ARG A 26 -10.62 1.92 -11.43
CA ARG A 26 -11.97 1.46 -11.11
C ARG A 26 -12.54 0.49 -12.13
N ASN A 27 -13.09 -0.63 -11.63
CA ASN A 27 -13.82 -1.63 -12.43
C ASN A 27 -15.35 -1.49 -12.34
N ILE A 28 -15.86 -0.49 -11.61
CA ILE A 28 -17.30 -0.23 -11.39
C ILE A 28 -17.61 1.28 -11.36
N GLY A 29 -18.89 1.62 -11.52
CA GLY A 29 -19.38 3.00 -11.40
C GLY A 29 -19.04 3.89 -12.59
N VAL A 30 -19.15 5.21 -12.39
CA VAL A 30 -18.98 6.22 -13.45
C VAL A 30 -17.55 6.32 -14.01
N ALA A 31 -16.57 5.86 -13.23
CA ALA A 31 -15.17 5.82 -13.62
C ALA A 31 -14.75 4.46 -14.23
N LYS A 32 -15.68 3.50 -14.35
CA LYS A 32 -15.38 2.17 -14.90
C LYS A 32 -14.76 2.25 -16.29
N GLY A 33 -13.59 1.62 -16.46
CA GLY A 33 -12.89 1.54 -17.75
C GLY A 33 -12.33 2.87 -18.26
N ARG A 34 -12.39 3.94 -17.45
CA ARG A 34 -11.78 5.24 -17.74
C ARG A 34 -10.42 5.32 -17.03
N LYS A 35 -9.48 6.01 -17.66
CA LYS A 35 -8.12 6.18 -17.13
C LYS A 35 -7.99 7.54 -16.46
N PHE A 36 -7.67 7.49 -15.17
CA PHE A 36 -7.37 8.66 -14.35
C PHE A 36 -6.01 8.46 -13.72
N ASN A 37 -5.25 9.53 -13.52
CA ASN A 37 -4.04 9.53 -12.70
C ASN A 37 -4.39 9.34 -11.22
N VAL A 38 -3.39 9.02 -10.40
CA VAL A 38 -3.57 8.87 -8.93
C VAL A 38 -4.05 10.14 -8.23
N ASP A 39 -3.92 11.31 -8.85
CA ASP A 39 -4.43 12.59 -8.35
C ASP A 39 -5.88 12.88 -8.80
N GLY A 40 -6.45 12.06 -9.69
CA GLY A 40 -7.81 12.18 -10.20
C GLY A 40 -7.94 12.92 -11.53
N THR A 41 -6.86 13.44 -12.09
CA THR A 41 -6.86 14.04 -13.43
C THR A 41 -7.04 12.95 -14.51
N PRO A 42 -7.65 13.24 -15.67
CA PRO A 42 -7.68 12.29 -16.78
C PRO A 42 -6.25 11.93 -17.22
N PHE A 43 -6.00 10.64 -17.46
CA PHE A 43 -4.72 10.21 -18.01
C PHE A 43 -4.61 10.60 -19.49
N GLU A 44 -3.43 11.07 -19.89
CA GLU A 44 -3.10 11.39 -21.28
C GLU A 44 -1.98 10.47 -21.77
N GLY A 45 -2.16 9.85 -22.94
CA GLY A 45 -1.19 8.93 -23.51
C GLY A 45 -1.84 7.73 -24.21
N SER A 46 -1.00 6.84 -24.70
CA SER A 46 -1.41 5.59 -25.36
C SER A 46 -1.80 4.51 -24.34
N ASP A 47 -2.31 3.38 -24.85
CA ASP A 47 -2.54 2.20 -24.02
C ASP A 47 -1.24 1.61 -23.46
N ALA A 48 -0.15 1.69 -24.21
CA ALA A 48 1.17 1.28 -23.74
C ALA A 48 1.66 2.17 -22.59
N ASP A 49 1.49 3.49 -22.70
CA ASP A 49 1.86 4.44 -21.64
C ASP A 49 1.04 4.19 -20.38
N TRP A 50 -0.24 3.85 -20.53
CA TRP A 50 -1.10 3.50 -19.40
C TRP A 50 -0.65 2.22 -18.69
N ASN A 51 -0.29 1.16 -19.44
CA ASN A 51 0.19 -0.07 -18.84
C ASN A 51 1.50 0.16 -18.08
N ALA A 52 2.44 0.90 -18.67
CA ALA A 52 3.67 1.29 -17.97
C ALA A 52 3.38 2.16 -16.73
N TYR A 53 2.39 3.07 -16.81
CA TYR A 53 1.96 3.85 -15.65
C TYR A 53 1.41 2.96 -14.54
N LEU A 54 0.62 1.93 -14.87
CA LEU A 54 0.08 0.99 -13.90
C LEU A 54 1.17 0.15 -13.24
N GLU A 55 2.16 -0.35 -13.98
CA GLU A 55 3.31 -1.08 -13.41
C GLU A 55 4.11 -0.23 -12.40
N ASN A 56 4.09 1.10 -12.53
CA ASN A 56 4.74 2.01 -11.58
C ASN A 56 3.89 2.35 -10.35
N HIS A 57 2.59 2.01 -10.34
CA HIS A 57 1.65 2.40 -9.27
C HIS A 57 0.93 1.22 -8.61
N LEU A 58 0.94 0.04 -9.24
CA LEU A 58 0.35 -1.19 -8.75
C LEU A 58 1.43 -2.28 -8.71
N PRO A 59 1.33 -3.23 -7.76
CA PRO A 59 2.21 -4.39 -7.76
C PRO A 59 2.18 -5.13 -9.10
N THR A 60 3.37 -5.46 -9.58
CA THR A 60 3.57 -6.31 -10.76
C THR A 60 3.56 -7.79 -10.39
N ASP A 61 3.51 -8.67 -11.40
CA ASP A 61 3.62 -10.11 -11.18
C ASP A 61 4.94 -10.49 -10.47
N GLN A 62 6.03 -9.75 -10.74
CA GLN A 62 7.31 -9.99 -10.07
C GLN A 62 7.27 -9.54 -8.60
N ASP A 63 6.62 -8.43 -8.29
CA ASP A 63 6.46 -7.98 -6.90
C ASP A 63 5.70 -9.01 -6.06
N GLU A 64 4.69 -9.67 -6.65
CA GLU A 64 3.93 -10.75 -5.99
C GLU A 64 4.78 -12.02 -5.77
N ILE A 65 5.72 -12.32 -6.67
CA ILE A 65 6.69 -13.42 -6.49
C ILE A 65 7.68 -13.06 -5.38
N ASP A 66 8.24 -11.85 -5.39
CA ASP A 66 9.21 -11.40 -4.40
C ASP A 66 8.58 -11.30 -3.00
N LEU A 67 7.31 -10.87 -2.91
CA LEU A 67 6.54 -10.86 -1.68
C LEU A 67 6.45 -12.24 -1.03
N GLN A 68 6.31 -13.30 -1.82
CA GLN A 68 6.27 -14.68 -1.31
C GLN A 68 7.58 -15.10 -0.65
N GLU A 69 8.72 -14.61 -1.12
CA GLU A 69 10.02 -14.88 -0.50
C GLU A 69 10.20 -14.12 0.81
N PHE A 70 9.63 -12.92 0.94
CA PHE A 70 9.66 -12.18 2.21
C PHE A 70 8.88 -12.89 3.31
N PHE A 71 7.79 -13.61 3.00
CA PHE A 71 7.06 -14.40 3.99
C PHE A 71 7.88 -15.52 4.64
N LYS A 72 9.03 -15.91 4.05
CA LYS A 72 9.95 -16.89 4.62
C LYS A 72 10.96 -16.27 5.60
N GLN A 73 10.97 -14.94 5.74
CA GLN A 73 11.93 -14.18 6.54
C GLN A 73 11.24 -13.52 7.75
N GLU A 74 12.02 -13.00 8.70
CA GLU A 74 11.51 -12.12 9.76
C GLU A 74 11.37 -10.69 9.23
N TRP A 75 10.34 -10.45 8.41
CA TRP A 75 10.15 -9.18 7.68
C TRP A 75 9.25 -8.16 8.40
N ILE A 76 8.54 -8.58 9.45
CA ILE A 76 7.71 -7.70 10.29
C ILE A 76 8.39 -7.48 11.64
N ALA A 77 8.53 -6.23 12.04
CA ALA A 77 9.03 -5.88 13.36
C ALA A 77 8.09 -6.40 14.46
N ASN A 78 8.65 -7.13 15.43
CA ASN A 78 7.90 -7.60 16.60
C ASN A 78 7.46 -6.40 17.45
N LYS A 79 6.16 -6.27 17.70
CA LYS A 79 5.63 -5.27 18.63
C LYS A 79 5.70 -5.83 20.05
N PRO A 80 6.54 -5.29 20.94
CA PRO A 80 6.54 -5.75 22.33
C PRO A 80 5.17 -5.48 22.96
N MET A 81 4.72 -6.41 23.79
CA MET A 81 3.49 -6.24 24.56
C MET A 81 3.58 -4.96 25.41
N SER A 82 2.52 -4.17 25.43
CA SER A 82 2.46 -3.00 26.31
C SER A 82 2.38 -3.42 27.78
N THR A 83 2.83 -2.56 28.69
CA THR A 83 2.73 -2.78 30.15
C THR A 83 1.32 -3.20 30.58
N ARG A 84 0.30 -2.56 30.02
CA ARG A 84 -1.12 -2.87 30.28
C ARG A 84 -1.54 -4.27 29.80
N GLN A 85 -0.95 -4.79 28.72
CA GLN A 85 -1.24 -6.15 28.21
C GLN A 85 -0.53 -7.21 29.05
N ILE A 86 0.70 -6.90 29.49
CA ILE A 86 1.47 -7.75 30.40
C ILE A 86 0.73 -7.87 31.75
N GLU A 87 0.27 -6.74 32.30
CA GLU A 87 -0.46 -6.69 33.58
C GLU A 87 -1.83 -7.37 33.53
N SER A 88 -2.50 -7.39 32.37
CA SER A 88 -3.82 -8.02 32.22
C SER A 88 -3.76 -9.53 31.96
N GLY A 89 -2.57 -10.12 31.79
CA GLY A 89 -2.38 -11.55 31.52
C GLY A 89 -2.84 -12.00 30.12
N ILE A 90 -3.29 -11.07 29.26
CA ILE A 90 -3.70 -11.38 27.88
C ILE A 90 -2.44 -11.36 27.00
N GLY A 91 -1.96 -12.55 26.64
CA GLY A 91 -0.79 -12.75 25.77
C GLY A 91 0.38 -13.50 26.41
N ALA A 92 0.24 -13.97 27.66
CA ALA A 92 1.32 -14.66 28.38
C ALA A 92 1.50 -16.15 28.01
N SER A 93 0.74 -16.68 27.07
CA SER A 93 0.93 -18.05 26.59
C SER A 93 0.48 -18.20 25.14
N ALA A 94 1.46 -18.37 24.26
CA ALA A 94 1.36 -19.15 23.03
C ALA A 94 2.26 -20.38 23.21
#